data_AF-A0A9Q0Y095-F1
#
_entry.id   AF-A0A9Q0Y095-F1
#
_cell.length_a   1.000
_cell.length_b   1.000
_cell.length_c   1.000
_cell.angle_alpha   90.00
_cell.angle_beta   90.00
_cell.angle_gamma   90.00
#
_symmetry.space_group_name_H-M   'P 1'
#
loop_
_entity.id
_entity.type
_entity.pdbx_description
1 polymer ?
#
loop_
_entity_poly.entity_id
_entity_poly.type
_entity_poly.pdbx_seq_one_letter_code
_entity_poly.pdbx_strand_id
1 'polypeptide(L)'
;MTCLPGYLSSGGGGGGGSRPCAALRAWLKASRRHPPSPPSPPSPPPPPHRHLLTSTPSFYRVAEAAAAALAGRGASAAPPGPAFSPAAFSSSSSSSSSSSSSRRCLSSPAPSRGPGGFRPARVVVVAKTTRYEFEQQRYRYAELSEEDLKQLLALKGSNYTGLLERHHIHTKNVEHVVDSLRNEKIEVRLVKRREYDEDTVRWADAIVAAGGDGTMLLAASKVLDRLKPVIGINTDPDRSEGHLCLPVRYTYSFPDALQKLYRGEFRWQWRQRIRLYLEGTGINPVPVDLHEQQLSQEQHSRAHVNGRFQDHKSQISEPHLLPVRSLNEVFIGESLASRVNYKSCKPSFKFSLHRASYYEISVDDGPWEKQKSSGLNICTGTGSKAWSFNINKIANQAVEEILTIAKSYDTLDPPLSKELVQKVTNRYNESLLYSPEEPKMFFSIREPISNRVFSSSRQRGFASKVCIRSRCWDACMVVDGGTSFEFNDGAIASILINTEDALCTVVLEE
;
A
#
# COMPACT_ATOMS: atom_id res chain seq x y z
N MET A 1 -36.90 -8.38 4.14
CA MET A 1 -37.77 -8.61 5.31
C MET A 1 -36.97 -9.35 6.35
N THR A 2 -37.00 -8.89 7.62
CA THR A 2 -36.80 -9.63 8.89
C THR A 2 -36.46 -8.58 9.95
N CYS A 3 -37.46 -8.19 10.74
CA CYS A 3 -37.29 -7.18 11.80
C CYS A 3 -36.82 -7.87 13.09
N LEU A 4 -36.08 -7.14 13.92
CA LEU A 4 -35.93 -7.46 15.35
C LEU A 4 -36.63 -6.35 16.18
N PRO A 5 -37.24 -6.71 17.33
CA PRO A 5 -38.23 -5.87 17.99
C PRO A 5 -37.60 -4.75 18.84
N GLY A 6 -38.38 -3.68 19.05
CA GLY A 6 -38.06 -2.64 20.02
C GLY A 6 -38.43 -3.05 21.44
N TYR A 7 -37.65 -2.57 22.42
CA TYR A 7 -37.94 -2.66 23.86
C TYR A 7 -37.85 -1.26 24.47
N LEU A 8 -39.02 -0.62 24.71
CA LEU A 8 -39.18 0.59 25.51
C LEU A 8 -40.54 0.55 26.20
N SER A 9 -40.60 1.13 27.42
CA SER A 9 -41.65 0.94 28.43
C SER A 9 -41.73 -0.49 29.00
N SER A 10 -41.91 -0.69 30.31
CA SER A 10 -41.87 0.27 31.44
C SER A 10 -41.69 -0.48 32.77
N GLY A 11 -40.91 0.08 33.69
CA GLY A 11 -40.75 -0.45 35.06
C GLY A 11 -39.67 0.33 35.81
N GLY A 12 -39.94 0.71 37.07
CA GLY A 12 -39.02 1.52 37.88
C GLY A 12 -38.05 0.69 38.70
N GLY A 13 -36.83 1.20 38.90
CA GLY A 13 -35.80 0.63 39.77
C GLY A 13 -34.59 1.56 39.84
N GLY A 14 -34.05 1.80 41.03
CA GLY A 14 -32.95 2.75 41.22
C GLY A 14 -31.59 2.20 40.76
N GLY A 15 -30.84 2.99 40.00
CA GLY A 15 -29.47 2.66 39.58
C GLY A 15 -28.74 3.91 39.05
N GLY A 16 -27.50 4.11 39.51
CA GLY A 16 -26.72 5.33 39.26
C GLY A 16 -26.17 5.47 37.85
N GLY A 17 -27.02 5.77 36.86
CA GLY A 17 -26.60 6.08 35.49
C GLY A 17 -25.96 7.46 35.39
N SER A 18 -24.63 7.53 35.23
CA SER A 18 -23.91 8.78 35.00
C SER A 18 -24.36 9.44 33.69
N ARG A 19 -24.98 10.63 33.79
CA ARG A 19 -25.39 11.40 32.61
C ARG A 19 -24.14 11.81 31.83
N PRO A 20 -24.03 11.55 30.51
CA PRO A 20 -22.82 11.87 29.73
C PRO A 20 -22.49 13.36 29.81
N CYS A 21 -21.20 13.69 29.87
CA CYS A 21 -20.72 15.05 30.13
C CYS A 21 -21.28 16.07 29.12
N ALA A 22 -21.37 17.35 29.52
CA ALA A 22 -21.81 18.43 28.65
C ALA A 22 -20.93 18.53 27.38
N ALA A 23 -19.62 18.32 27.52
CA ALA A 23 -18.66 18.27 26.41
C ALA A 23 -19.02 17.15 25.40
N LEU A 24 -19.21 15.91 25.88
CA LEU A 24 -19.58 14.77 25.03
C LEU A 24 -20.91 15.01 24.28
N ARG A 25 -21.90 15.62 24.94
CA ARG A 25 -23.18 16.01 24.31
C ARG A 25 -23.06 17.19 23.35
N ALA A 26 -22.11 18.10 23.54
CA ALA A 26 -21.80 19.16 22.58
C ALA A 26 -21.10 18.58 21.35
N TRP A 27 -20.10 17.70 21.53
CA TRP A 27 -19.35 17.05 20.46
C TRP A 27 -20.23 16.17 19.56
N LEU A 28 -21.15 15.39 20.14
CA LEU A 28 -22.14 14.59 19.39
C LEU A 28 -23.15 15.45 18.60
N LYS A 29 -23.38 16.71 19.01
CA LYS A 29 -24.20 17.68 18.24
C LYS A 29 -23.38 18.39 17.16
N ALA A 30 -22.14 18.74 17.44
CA ALA A 30 -21.22 19.35 16.47
C ALA A 30 -20.93 18.40 15.30
N SER A 31 -20.67 17.13 15.59
CA SER A 31 -20.40 16.06 14.61
C SER A 31 -21.59 15.72 13.69
N ARG A 32 -22.75 16.36 13.88
CA ARG A 32 -23.95 16.24 13.02
C ARG A 32 -24.26 17.51 12.23
N ARG A 33 -23.40 18.53 12.27
CA ARG A 33 -23.55 19.78 11.50
C ARG A 33 -22.49 19.85 10.41
N HIS A 34 -22.91 20.06 9.17
CA HIS A 34 -21.99 20.50 8.13
C HIS A 34 -21.41 21.87 8.53
N PRO A 35 -20.11 22.14 8.24
CA PRO A 35 -19.56 23.47 8.44
C PRO A 35 -20.26 24.48 7.51
N PRO A 36 -20.45 25.73 7.94
CA PRO A 36 -20.92 26.78 7.05
C PRO A 36 -19.89 27.04 5.93
N SER A 37 -20.37 27.31 4.72
CA SER A 37 -19.53 27.72 3.60
C SER A 37 -18.83 29.06 3.89
N PRO A 38 -17.55 29.24 3.52
CA PRO A 38 -16.87 30.53 3.67
C PRO A 38 -17.51 31.60 2.78
N PRO A 39 -17.41 32.90 3.16
CA PRO A 39 -17.92 33.99 2.35
C PRO A 39 -17.12 34.16 1.04
N SER A 40 -17.81 34.61 0.00
CA SER A 40 -17.22 34.89 -1.31
C SER A 40 -16.18 36.02 -1.24
N PRO A 41 -15.03 35.92 -1.94
CA PRO A 41 -14.13 37.06 -2.12
C PRO A 41 -14.81 38.15 -2.99
N PRO A 42 -14.43 39.44 -2.83
CA PRO A 42 -14.95 40.52 -3.65
C PRO A 42 -14.52 40.39 -5.11
N SER A 43 -15.40 40.80 -6.02
CA SER A 43 -15.16 40.81 -7.47
C SER A 43 -14.09 41.83 -7.88
N PRO A 44 -13.19 41.50 -8.83
CA PRO A 44 -12.20 42.45 -9.34
C PRO A 44 -12.85 43.58 -10.19
N PRO A 45 -12.19 44.73 -10.34
CA PRO A 45 -12.68 45.85 -11.16
C PRO A 45 -12.67 45.52 -12.66
N PRO A 46 -13.53 46.17 -13.48
CA PRO A 46 -13.60 45.93 -14.91
C PRO A 46 -12.38 46.51 -15.67
N PRO A 47 -11.97 45.89 -16.79
CA PRO A 47 -10.94 46.44 -17.67
C PRO A 47 -11.47 47.66 -18.46
N PRO A 48 -10.59 48.59 -18.91
CA PRO A 48 -11.00 49.79 -19.62
C PRO A 48 -11.51 49.51 -21.04
N HIS A 49 -12.46 50.33 -21.50
CA HIS A 49 -13.04 50.23 -22.84
C HIS A 49 -12.03 50.53 -23.96
N ARG A 50 -12.13 49.78 -25.07
CA ARG A 50 -11.72 50.21 -26.42
C ARG A 50 -12.88 50.00 -27.39
N HIS A 51 -12.95 50.85 -28.41
CA HIS A 51 -14.13 50.98 -29.28
C HIS A 51 -14.28 49.84 -30.31
N LEU A 52 -15.53 49.64 -30.71
CA LEU A 52 -15.97 48.72 -31.77
C LEU A 52 -15.82 49.34 -33.17
N LEU A 53 -15.35 48.53 -34.12
CA LEU A 53 -15.77 48.54 -35.54
C LEU A 53 -15.85 47.07 -35.99
N THR A 54 -16.98 46.38 -35.87
CA THR A 54 -18.12 46.31 -36.84
C THR A 54 -17.82 45.57 -38.15
N SER A 55 -18.04 44.26 -38.17
CA SER A 55 -18.68 43.54 -39.29
C SER A 55 -19.15 42.13 -38.87
N THR A 56 -20.34 41.74 -39.34
CA THR A 56 -21.10 40.48 -39.12
C THR A 56 -21.95 40.23 -40.39
N PRO A 57 -22.70 39.10 -40.56
CA PRO A 57 -22.83 37.84 -39.81
C PRO A 57 -22.03 36.71 -40.53
N SER A 58 -22.32 35.40 -40.59
CA SER A 58 -23.37 34.45 -40.12
C SER A 58 -22.68 33.10 -39.79
N PHE A 59 -23.00 32.35 -38.74
CA PHE A 59 -24.22 31.57 -38.39
C PHE A 59 -24.45 30.25 -39.17
N TYR A 60 -24.50 29.15 -38.39
CA TYR A 60 -25.23 27.88 -38.63
C TYR A 60 -24.73 26.93 -39.75
N ARG A 61 -24.84 25.58 -39.65
CA ARG A 61 -25.07 24.63 -38.51
C ARG A 61 -24.89 23.18 -39.02
N VAL A 62 -24.96 22.20 -38.09
CA VAL A 62 -25.25 20.76 -38.30
C VAL A 62 -24.11 19.93 -38.92
N ALA A 63 -23.95 18.72 -38.36
CA ALA A 63 -23.25 17.61 -39.00
C ALA A 63 -24.24 16.45 -39.13
N GLU A 64 -24.38 15.88 -40.33
CA GLU A 64 -25.04 14.59 -40.53
C GLU A 64 -24.72 14.01 -41.93
N ALA A 65 -24.31 12.73 -41.95
CA ALA A 65 -24.54 11.73 -43.02
C ALA A 65 -23.58 10.55 -42.79
N ALA A 66 -24.09 9.31 -42.88
CA ALA A 66 -23.29 8.10 -42.74
C ALA A 66 -23.30 7.25 -44.02
N ALA A 67 -22.17 6.61 -44.28
CA ALA A 67 -21.96 5.36 -45.04
C ALA A 67 -22.97 4.97 -46.16
N ALA A 68 -22.58 5.20 -47.41
CA ALA A 68 -22.99 4.44 -48.60
C ALA A 68 -21.91 4.60 -49.69
N ALA A 69 -21.55 3.61 -50.53
CA ALA A 69 -21.76 2.15 -50.45
C ALA A 69 -20.65 1.41 -51.25
N LEU A 70 -20.68 0.07 -51.22
CA LEU A 70 -19.68 -0.84 -51.78
C LEU A 70 -19.49 -0.78 -53.32
N ALA A 71 -18.27 -0.50 -53.79
CA ALA A 71 -17.63 -1.05 -55.01
C ALA A 71 -16.14 -0.65 -55.07
N GLY A 72 -15.18 -1.47 -55.52
CA GLY A 72 -15.21 -2.90 -55.79
C GLY A 72 -14.02 -3.38 -56.65
N ARG A 73 -13.25 -4.40 -56.20
CA ARG A 73 -12.05 -4.99 -56.84
C ARG A 73 -10.82 -4.05 -56.93
N GLY A 74 -9.58 -4.53 -57.10
CA GLY A 74 -9.07 -5.90 -57.22
C GLY A 74 -7.59 -6.01 -56.75
N ALA A 75 -7.02 -7.22 -56.74
CA ALA A 75 -5.72 -7.51 -56.11
C ALA A 75 -4.52 -7.52 -57.07
N SER A 76 -3.30 -7.29 -56.55
CA SER A 76 -2.04 -7.78 -57.12
C SER A 76 -0.90 -7.86 -56.07
N ALA A 77 0.13 -8.61 -56.41
CA ALA A 77 1.22 -9.19 -55.60
C ALA A 77 2.16 -8.23 -54.81
N ALA A 78 2.87 -8.83 -53.84
CA ALA A 78 4.16 -8.35 -53.30
C ALA A 78 5.35 -8.97 -54.10
N PRO A 79 6.64 -8.61 -53.90
CA PRO A 79 7.42 -9.10 -52.74
C PRO A 79 8.49 -8.04 -52.24
N PRO A 80 9.71 -8.34 -51.70
CA PRO A 80 10.04 -7.83 -50.34
C PRO A 80 11.46 -7.23 -50.06
N GLY A 81 11.61 -6.62 -48.87
CA GLY A 81 12.90 -6.40 -48.16
C GLY A 81 13.72 -5.16 -48.58
N PRO A 82 14.87 -4.86 -47.92
CA PRO A 82 15.45 -5.45 -46.69
C PRO A 82 15.03 -4.65 -45.43
N ALA A 83 14.98 -5.18 -44.19
CA ALA A 83 15.98 -5.93 -43.43
C ALA A 83 17.22 -5.11 -43.03
N PHE A 84 17.14 -4.41 -41.89
CA PHE A 84 18.29 -3.88 -41.15
C PHE A 84 18.42 -4.58 -39.79
N SER A 85 19.65 -4.72 -39.31
CA SER A 85 20.03 -5.32 -38.01
C SER A 85 21.27 -4.61 -37.48
N PRO A 86 21.54 -4.64 -36.16
CA PRO A 86 22.24 -3.54 -35.51
C PRO A 86 23.76 -3.55 -35.72
N ALA A 87 24.32 -2.36 -35.94
CA ALA A 87 25.75 -2.14 -35.84
C ALA A 87 26.17 -2.10 -34.36
N ALA A 88 27.04 -3.02 -33.95
CA ALA A 88 27.72 -2.92 -32.67
C ALA A 88 28.78 -1.80 -32.73
N PHE A 89 28.88 -1.00 -31.67
CA PHE A 89 30.02 -0.11 -31.45
C PHE A 89 30.79 -0.53 -30.20
N SER A 90 32.11 -0.59 -30.32
CA SER A 90 33.05 -0.97 -29.27
C SER A 90 34.23 -0.02 -29.25
N SER A 91 34.87 0.11 -28.09
CA SER A 91 35.84 1.17 -27.75
C SER A 91 35.23 2.59 -27.70
N SER A 92 35.83 3.57 -27.00
CA SER A 92 37.13 3.56 -26.32
C SER A 92 37.08 4.27 -24.96
N SER A 93 38.01 3.92 -24.08
CA SER A 93 38.23 4.56 -22.79
C SER A 93 38.88 5.95 -22.93
N SER A 94 38.34 6.97 -22.25
CA SER A 94 39.00 8.26 -22.05
C SER A 94 39.02 8.64 -20.56
N SER A 95 40.19 8.61 -19.94
CA SER A 95 40.38 8.98 -18.53
C SER A 95 40.46 10.50 -18.35
N SER A 96 39.55 11.08 -17.57
CA SER A 96 39.62 12.48 -17.11
C SER A 96 39.73 12.54 -15.58
N SER A 97 40.89 12.94 -15.07
CA SER A 97 41.15 13.05 -13.64
C SER A 97 40.62 14.37 -13.06
N SER A 98 39.68 14.32 -12.11
CA SER A 98 39.25 15.47 -11.31
C SER A 98 39.32 15.15 -9.82
N SER A 99 40.31 15.72 -9.12
CA SER A 99 40.57 15.48 -7.69
C SER A 99 39.70 16.34 -6.79
N SER A 100 38.92 15.73 -5.88
CA SER A 100 38.22 16.47 -4.82
C SER A 100 38.11 15.68 -3.50
N SER A 101 39.03 15.99 -2.58
CA SER A 101 38.86 15.98 -1.11
C SER A 101 38.09 14.82 -0.45
N SER A 102 38.81 13.75 -0.10
CA SER A 102 38.30 12.63 0.71
C SER A 102 37.81 13.06 2.10
N ARG A 103 36.49 13.15 2.30
CA ARG A 103 35.90 13.09 3.65
C ARG A 103 35.89 11.64 4.12
N ARG A 104 36.51 11.36 5.27
CA ARG A 104 36.50 10.01 5.87
C ARG A 104 35.12 9.70 6.45
N CYS A 105 34.25 9.06 5.68
CA CYS A 105 33.12 8.33 6.24
C CYS A 105 33.67 7.16 7.07
N LEU A 106 33.31 7.10 8.35
CA LEU A 106 33.56 5.91 9.18
C LEU A 106 32.66 4.80 8.66
N SER A 107 33.25 3.80 8.02
CA SER A 107 32.53 2.64 7.51
C SER A 107 32.08 1.75 8.66
N SER A 108 30.78 1.71 8.96
CA SER A 108 30.20 0.62 9.76
C SER A 108 30.56 -0.73 9.12
N PRO A 109 30.81 -1.79 9.91
CA PRO A 109 31.15 -3.09 9.37
C PRO A 109 29.97 -3.65 8.55
N ALA A 110 30.18 -3.81 7.25
CA ALA A 110 29.19 -4.43 6.36
C ALA A 110 28.89 -5.88 6.80
N PRO A 111 27.67 -6.40 6.56
CA PRO A 111 27.31 -7.79 6.83
C PRO A 111 28.13 -8.74 5.95
N SER A 112 29.30 -9.14 6.45
CA SER A 112 30.21 -10.03 5.74
C SER A 112 29.62 -11.44 5.62
N ARG A 113 29.96 -12.16 4.54
CA ARG A 113 29.68 -13.61 4.40
C ARG A 113 30.76 -14.47 5.07
N GLY A 114 31.50 -13.93 6.03
CA GLY A 114 32.53 -14.64 6.81
C GLY A 114 31.97 -15.20 8.13
N PRO A 115 32.75 -16.03 8.85
CA PRO A 115 32.34 -16.68 10.10
C PRO A 115 32.36 -15.73 11.32
N GLY A 116 31.92 -14.49 11.15
CA GLY A 116 31.89 -13.47 12.20
C GLY A 116 30.46 -13.13 12.61
N GLY A 117 30.18 -13.19 13.91
CA GLY A 117 28.89 -12.76 14.47
C GLY A 117 28.64 -11.25 14.35
N PHE A 118 27.37 -10.86 14.36
CA PHE A 118 26.94 -9.47 14.19
C PHE A 118 26.84 -8.75 15.55
N ARG A 119 27.65 -7.69 15.73
CA ARG A 119 27.70 -6.87 16.95
C ARG A 119 27.53 -5.38 16.60
N PRO A 120 26.29 -4.83 16.62
CA PRO A 120 26.06 -3.41 16.36
C PRO A 120 26.50 -2.56 17.56
N ALA A 121 27.07 -1.38 17.32
CA ALA A 121 27.37 -0.42 18.40
C ALA A 121 26.17 0.49 18.71
N ARG A 122 25.35 0.81 17.70
CA ARG A 122 24.18 1.68 17.79
C ARG A 122 22.94 0.99 17.21
N VAL A 123 21.82 1.04 17.92
CA VAL A 123 20.54 0.46 17.48
C VAL A 123 19.40 1.45 17.64
N VAL A 124 18.58 1.60 16.60
CA VAL A 124 17.26 2.25 16.70
C VAL A 124 16.22 1.19 16.99
N VAL A 125 15.45 1.36 18.05
CA VAL A 125 14.25 0.55 18.33
C VAL A 125 13.03 1.36 17.90
N VAL A 126 12.37 0.93 16.82
CA VAL A 126 11.13 1.53 16.30
C VAL A 126 9.94 0.85 16.97
N ALA A 127 9.27 1.56 17.89
CA ALA A 127 8.13 1.03 18.62
C ALA A 127 6.79 1.29 17.91
N LYS A 128 5.92 0.27 17.93
CA LYS A 128 4.49 0.34 17.58
C LYS A 128 3.77 1.38 18.45
N THR A 129 3.18 2.43 17.85
CA THR A 129 2.12 3.19 18.54
C THR A 129 0.94 2.25 18.78
N THR A 130 0.55 2.04 20.04
CA THR A 130 -0.53 1.08 20.36
C THR A 130 -1.90 1.66 20.01
N ARG A 131 -2.94 0.84 19.85
CA ARG A 131 -4.30 1.36 19.61
C ARG A 131 -4.82 2.20 20.78
N TYR A 132 -4.40 1.86 22.00
CA TYR A 132 -4.65 2.65 23.20
C TYR A 132 -4.01 4.05 23.10
N GLU A 133 -2.71 4.11 22.79
CA GLU A 133 -1.98 5.37 22.61
C GLU A 133 -2.55 6.22 21.46
N PHE A 134 -2.91 5.59 20.34
CA PHE A 134 -3.50 6.27 19.18
C PHE A 134 -4.85 6.92 19.54
N GLU A 135 -5.72 6.19 20.23
CA GLU A 135 -7.01 6.75 20.68
C GLU A 135 -6.76 7.85 21.74
N GLN A 136 -5.87 7.66 22.72
CA GLN A 136 -5.47 8.74 23.65
C GLN A 136 -5.00 10.00 22.91
N GLN A 137 -4.07 9.88 21.95
CA GLN A 137 -3.57 11.01 21.15
C GLN A 137 -4.71 11.69 20.39
N ARG A 138 -5.65 10.91 19.82
CA ARG A 138 -6.80 11.41 19.07
C ARG A 138 -7.78 12.24 19.93
N TYR A 139 -7.94 11.91 21.22
CA TYR A 139 -8.88 12.61 22.11
C TYR A 139 -8.23 13.63 23.07
N ARG A 140 -6.91 13.60 23.28
CA ARG A 140 -6.20 14.66 24.02
C ARG A 140 -6.37 16.04 23.38
N TYR A 141 -6.47 16.11 22.04
CA TYR A 141 -6.83 17.33 21.30
C TYR A 141 -8.25 17.86 21.56
N ALA A 142 -9.08 17.15 22.34
CA ALA A 142 -10.45 17.53 22.68
C ALA A 142 -10.67 17.68 24.20
N GLU A 143 -9.60 17.71 25.00
CA GLU A 143 -9.62 17.89 26.47
C GLU A 143 -10.52 16.89 27.22
N LEU A 144 -10.75 15.70 26.64
CA LEU A 144 -11.66 14.69 27.18
C LEU A 144 -11.03 13.92 28.35
N SER A 145 -11.84 13.60 29.36
CA SER A 145 -11.41 12.81 30.51
C SER A 145 -11.19 11.33 30.16
N GLU A 146 -10.52 10.58 31.02
CA GLU A 146 -10.36 9.13 30.85
C GLU A 146 -11.72 8.38 30.87
N GLU A 147 -12.72 8.91 31.58
CA GLU A 147 -14.07 8.35 31.59
C GLU A 147 -14.86 8.68 30.32
N ASP A 148 -14.69 9.87 29.74
CA ASP A 148 -15.22 10.18 28.41
C ASP A 148 -14.56 9.28 27.34
N LEU A 149 -13.25 8.98 27.48
CA LEU A 149 -12.53 8.04 26.61
C LEU A 149 -13.08 6.61 26.73
N LYS A 150 -13.30 6.11 27.95
CA LYS A 150 -13.93 4.79 28.21
C LYS A 150 -15.31 4.72 27.56
N GLN A 151 -16.16 5.75 27.75
CA GLN A 151 -17.49 5.81 27.15
C GLN A 151 -17.44 5.88 25.61
N LEU A 152 -16.56 6.69 25.02
CA LEU A 152 -16.39 6.80 23.57
C LEU A 152 -15.90 5.50 22.92
N LEU A 153 -15.03 4.75 23.58
CA LEU A 153 -14.57 3.45 23.10
C LEU A 153 -15.68 2.39 23.23
N ALA A 154 -16.41 2.35 24.35
CA ALA A 154 -17.55 1.46 24.52
C ALA A 154 -18.66 1.70 23.47
N LEU A 155 -18.96 2.96 23.15
CA LEU A 155 -19.89 3.36 22.07
C LEU A 155 -19.44 2.93 20.67
N LYS A 156 -18.17 2.56 20.49
CA LYS A 156 -17.59 1.99 19.26
C LYS A 156 -17.38 0.48 19.34
N GLY A 157 -17.88 -0.19 20.38
CA GLY A 157 -17.65 -1.62 20.62
C GLY A 157 -16.20 -1.97 21.00
N SER A 158 -15.38 -0.99 21.39
CA SER A 158 -13.98 -1.18 21.76
C SER A 158 -13.82 -1.33 23.28
N ASN A 159 -13.20 -2.43 23.71
CA ASN A 159 -12.94 -2.69 25.12
C ASN A 159 -11.72 -1.88 25.63
N TYR A 160 -11.95 -0.89 26.49
CA TYR A 160 -10.89 -0.08 27.10
C TYR A 160 -9.86 -0.91 27.90
N THR A 161 -10.30 -1.83 28.76
CA THR A 161 -9.37 -2.56 29.63
C THR A 161 -8.50 -3.53 28.84
N GLY A 162 -9.05 -4.18 27.82
CA GLY A 162 -8.28 -5.01 26.88
C GLY A 162 -7.31 -4.20 26.00
N LEU A 163 -7.61 -2.93 25.69
CA LEU A 163 -6.67 -2.03 25.01
C LEU A 163 -5.52 -1.60 25.93
N LEU A 164 -5.81 -1.33 27.21
CA LEU A 164 -4.82 -0.95 28.22
C LEU A 164 -3.90 -2.12 28.59
N GLU A 165 -4.46 -3.33 28.81
CA GLU A 165 -3.71 -4.56 29.04
C GLU A 165 -2.68 -4.80 27.92
N ARG A 166 -3.12 -4.73 26.66
CA ARG A 166 -2.25 -4.93 25.49
C ARG A 166 -1.23 -3.81 25.29
N HIS A 167 -1.53 -2.60 25.75
CA HIS A 167 -0.54 -1.53 25.84
C HIS A 167 0.55 -1.87 26.85
N HIS A 168 0.21 -2.33 28.07
CA HIS A 168 1.19 -2.71 29.08
C HIS A 168 2.06 -3.90 28.63
N ILE A 169 1.47 -4.94 28.01
CA ILE A 169 2.20 -6.08 27.44
C ILE A 169 3.20 -5.60 26.37
N HIS A 170 2.75 -4.74 25.45
CA HIS A 170 3.63 -4.15 24.44
C HIS A 170 4.78 -3.34 25.06
N THR A 171 4.48 -2.41 25.97
CA THR A 171 5.47 -1.54 26.61
C THR A 171 6.52 -2.35 27.36
N LYS A 172 6.10 -3.32 28.20
CA LYS A 172 7.02 -4.22 28.91
C LYS A 172 7.97 -4.97 27.97
N ASN A 173 7.46 -5.44 26.83
CA ASN A 173 8.27 -6.17 25.86
C ASN A 173 9.20 -5.24 25.04
N VAL A 174 8.84 -3.96 24.86
CA VAL A 174 9.75 -2.92 24.32
C VAL A 174 10.87 -2.61 25.32
N GLU A 175 10.53 -2.43 26.60
CA GLU A 175 11.48 -2.17 27.68
C GLU A 175 12.49 -3.32 27.81
N HIS A 176 12.02 -4.58 27.83
CA HIS A 176 12.88 -5.76 27.85
C HIS A 176 13.90 -5.79 26.70
N VAL A 177 13.48 -5.45 25.47
CA VAL A 177 14.38 -5.37 24.30
C VAL A 177 15.40 -4.25 24.46
N VAL A 178 14.94 -3.05 24.84
CA VAL A 178 15.79 -1.86 25.00
C VAL A 178 16.85 -2.06 26.09
N ASP A 179 16.47 -2.62 27.23
CA ASP A 179 17.38 -2.83 28.35
C ASP A 179 18.34 -4.01 28.10
N SER A 180 17.89 -5.07 27.40
CA SER A 180 18.79 -6.13 26.93
C SER A 180 19.91 -5.60 26.02
N LEU A 181 19.59 -4.67 25.11
CA LEU A 181 20.59 -4.00 24.27
C LEU A 181 21.55 -3.12 25.10
N ARG A 182 21.02 -2.34 26.05
CA ARG A 182 21.81 -1.46 26.91
C ARG A 182 22.75 -2.21 27.86
N ASN A 183 22.33 -3.37 28.36
CA ASN A 183 23.16 -4.24 29.21
C ASN A 183 24.39 -4.78 28.45
N GLU A 184 24.25 -5.03 27.15
CA GLU A 184 25.34 -5.36 26.22
C GLU A 184 26.13 -4.11 25.75
N LYS A 185 25.91 -2.94 26.38
CA LYS A 185 26.57 -1.65 26.13
C LYS A 185 26.34 -1.04 24.73
N ILE A 186 25.25 -1.42 24.09
CA ILE A 186 24.81 -0.83 22.81
C ILE A 186 24.16 0.54 23.08
N GLU A 187 24.47 1.55 22.26
CA GLU A 187 23.79 2.85 22.30
C GLU A 187 22.39 2.70 21.65
N VAL A 188 21.32 2.96 22.40
CA VAL A 188 19.94 2.70 21.96
C VAL A 188 19.11 3.97 21.85
N ARG A 189 18.53 4.22 20.67
CA ARG A 189 17.48 5.22 20.45
C ARG A 189 16.13 4.53 20.30
N LEU A 190 15.26 4.68 21.29
CA LEU A 190 13.85 4.28 21.20
C LEU A 190 13.06 5.41 20.52
N VAL A 191 12.35 5.09 19.43
CA VAL A 191 11.60 6.07 18.61
C VAL A 191 10.24 5.51 18.19
N LYS A 192 9.28 6.39 17.89
CA LYS A 192 7.98 6.06 17.28
C LYS A 192 7.88 6.68 15.88
N ARG A 193 6.79 6.40 15.14
CA ARG A 193 6.60 6.80 13.72
C ARG A 193 6.99 8.26 13.40
N ARG A 194 6.66 9.21 14.28
CA ARG A 194 6.95 10.65 14.08
C ARG A 194 8.42 11.04 14.22
N GLU A 195 9.19 10.20 14.88
CA GLU A 195 10.61 10.39 15.20
C GLU A 195 11.50 9.48 14.33
N TYR A 196 10.90 8.67 13.44
CA TYR A 196 11.60 7.70 12.61
C TYR A 196 11.80 8.20 11.17
N ASP A 197 12.94 8.85 10.97
CA ASP A 197 13.37 9.46 9.72
C ASP A 197 14.66 8.84 9.16
N GLU A 198 15.14 9.39 8.05
CA GLU A 198 16.38 8.94 7.40
C GLU A 198 17.63 9.14 8.26
N ASP A 199 17.67 10.15 9.14
CA ASP A 199 18.83 10.43 9.99
C ASP A 199 18.91 9.47 11.20
N THR A 200 17.78 9.02 11.72
CA THR A 200 17.76 7.88 12.67
C THR A 200 18.30 6.61 12.02
N VAL A 201 17.91 6.31 10.77
CA VAL A 201 18.43 5.17 10.01
C VAL A 201 19.92 5.33 9.66
N ARG A 202 20.36 6.56 9.36
CA ARG A 202 21.77 6.89 9.06
C ARG A 202 22.66 6.70 10.29
N TRP A 203 22.18 7.07 11.47
CA TRP A 203 22.92 6.94 12.74
C TRP A 203 23.05 5.49 13.23
N ALA A 204 22.06 4.63 12.99
CA ALA A 204 22.06 3.26 13.51
C ALA A 204 23.03 2.32 12.76
N ASP A 205 23.54 1.29 13.44
CA ASP A 205 24.18 0.14 12.78
C ASP A 205 23.17 -0.96 12.44
N ALA A 206 22.06 -1.07 13.20
CA ALA A 206 20.87 -1.88 12.86
C ALA A 206 19.57 -1.25 13.37
N ILE A 207 18.45 -1.64 12.74
CA ILE A 207 17.09 -1.23 13.15
C ILE A 207 16.37 -2.43 13.77
N VAL A 208 15.75 -2.23 14.93
CA VAL A 208 14.88 -3.20 15.60
C VAL A 208 13.43 -2.70 15.54
N ALA A 209 12.55 -3.45 14.88
CA ALA A 209 11.12 -3.14 14.80
C ALA A 209 10.37 -3.85 15.94
N ALA A 210 10.03 -3.11 17.00
CA ALA A 210 9.32 -3.63 18.16
C ALA A 210 7.81 -3.50 17.96
N GLY A 211 7.18 -4.55 17.42
CA GLY A 211 5.79 -4.57 17.01
C GLY A 211 5.44 -5.80 16.15
N GLY A 212 4.24 -5.82 15.59
CA GLY A 212 3.87 -6.82 14.57
C GLY A 212 4.41 -6.43 13.18
N ASP A 213 4.02 -7.17 12.14
CA ASP A 213 4.53 -6.99 10.78
C ASP A 213 4.36 -5.56 10.23
N GLY A 214 3.30 -4.83 10.62
CA GLY A 214 3.11 -3.41 10.27
C GLY A 214 4.19 -2.46 10.82
N THR A 215 4.88 -2.83 11.91
CA THR A 215 6.04 -2.08 12.42
C THR A 215 7.32 -2.46 11.67
N MET A 216 7.45 -3.72 11.21
CA MET A 216 8.51 -4.12 10.27
C MET A 216 8.39 -3.39 8.93
N LEU A 217 7.17 -3.20 8.40
CA LEU A 217 6.93 -2.40 7.19
C LEU A 217 7.31 -0.92 7.39
N LEU A 218 6.94 -0.32 8.54
CA LEU A 218 7.38 1.03 8.90
C LEU A 218 8.92 1.12 8.94
N ALA A 219 9.59 0.21 9.64
CA ALA A 219 11.05 0.18 9.71
C ALA A 219 11.69 0.06 8.32
N ALA A 220 11.23 -0.90 7.51
CA ALA A 220 11.71 -1.13 6.15
C ALA A 220 11.53 0.06 5.20
N SER A 221 10.47 0.87 5.39
CA SER A 221 10.12 1.99 4.50
C SER A 221 11.17 3.10 4.43
N LYS A 222 12.03 3.23 5.45
CA LYS A 222 13.13 4.21 5.51
C LYS A 222 14.52 3.61 5.26
N VAL A 223 14.64 2.28 5.20
CA VAL A 223 15.91 1.60 5.01
C VAL A 223 16.14 1.36 3.52
N LEU A 224 16.86 2.28 2.86
CA LEU A 224 17.24 2.15 1.45
C LEU A 224 18.61 1.46 1.26
N ASP A 225 19.44 1.42 2.29
CA ASP A 225 20.71 0.69 2.30
C ASP A 225 20.49 -0.83 2.44
N ARG A 226 20.84 -1.58 1.40
CA ARG A 226 20.79 -3.06 1.33
C ARG A 226 21.68 -3.78 2.36
N LEU A 227 22.65 -3.08 2.96
CA LEU A 227 23.55 -3.64 3.97
C LEU A 227 23.07 -3.38 5.41
N LYS A 228 22.10 -2.48 5.61
CA LYS A 228 21.54 -2.13 6.92
C LYS A 228 20.56 -3.21 7.42
N PRO A 229 20.83 -3.89 8.55
CA PRO A 229 19.92 -4.91 9.07
C PRO A 229 18.63 -4.34 9.64
N VAL A 230 17.52 -5.01 9.38
CA VAL A 230 16.23 -4.81 10.08
C VAL A 230 15.80 -6.11 10.77
N ILE A 231 15.50 -6.02 12.05
CA ILE A 231 15.18 -7.16 12.94
C ILE A 231 13.81 -6.94 13.56
N GLY A 232 12.83 -7.80 13.26
CA GLY A 232 11.47 -7.70 13.82
C GLY A 232 11.32 -8.47 15.14
N ILE A 233 10.65 -7.86 16.13
CA ILE A 233 10.36 -8.50 17.42
C ILE A 233 8.87 -8.32 17.73
N ASN A 234 8.13 -9.42 17.79
CA ASN A 234 6.68 -9.39 18.01
C ASN A 234 6.34 -9.16 19.49
N THR A 235 6.19 -7.90 19.86
CA THR A 235 5.87 -7.45 21.24
C THR A 235 4.52 -7.89 21.82
N ASP A 236 3.61 -8.49 21.03
CA ASP A 236 2.25 -8.88 21.47
C ASP A 236 1.79 -10.14 20.69
N PRO A 237 2.45 -11.29 20.89
CA PRO A 237 2.28 -12.47 20.03
C PRO A 237 0.94 -13.18 20.24
N ASP A 238 0.32 -13.11 21.43
CA ASP A 238 -1.01 -13.68 21.67
C ASP A 238 -2.16 -12.93 20.96
N ARG A 239 -1.85 -11.82 20.26
CA ARG A 239 -2.83 -10.96 19.57
C ARG A 239 -2.44 -10.58 18.15
N SER A 240 -1.22 -10.87 17.71
CA SER A 240 -0.77 -10.58 16.34
C SER A 240 0.23 -11.61 15.84
N GLU A 241 0.05 -12.05 14.60
CA GLU A 241 1.07 -12.78 13.86
C GLU A 241 2.27 -11.86 13.54
N GLY A 242 3.43 -12.48 13.35
CA GLY A 242 4.69 -11.77 13.06
C GLY A 242 5.52 -12.52 12.04
N HIS A 243 5.03 -12.66 10.80
CA HIS A 243 5.71 -13.39 9.72
C HIS A 243 7.03 -12.73 9.26
N LEU A 244 7.26 -11.47 9.66
CA LEU A 244 8.49 -10.71 9.42
C LEU A 244 9.40 -10.65 10.67
N CYS A 245 8.94 -11.12 11.81
CA CYS A 245 9.66 -11.06 13.08
C CYS A 245 10.45 -12.35 13.37
N LEU A 246 11.34 -12.27 14.36
CA LEU A 246 12.02 -13.42 14.95
C LEU A 246 11.01 -14.39 15.61
N PRO A 247 11.34 -15.70 15.75
CA PRO A 247 10.52 -16.68 16.45
C PRO A 247 10.04 -16.19 17.83
N VAL A 248 8.77 -16.43 18.17
CA VAL A 248 8.05 -15.82 19.31
C VAL A 248 8.77 -15.92 20.65
N ARG A 249 9.52 -17.01 20.88
CA ARG A 249 10.36 -17.19 22.09
C ARG A 249 11.32 -16.01 22.34
N TYR A 250 11.83 -15.37 21.30
CA TYR A 250 12.76 -14.24 21.39
C TYR A 250 12.09 -12.90 21.76
N THR A 251 10.75 -12.84 21.82
CA THR A 251 10.04 -11.72 22.49
C THR A 251 10.28 -11.74 24.00
N TYR A 252 10.43 -12.93 24.59
CA TYR A 252 10.57 -13.12 26.04
C TYR A 252 12.02 -13.42 26.47
N SER A 253 12.84 -13.97 25.57
CA SER A 253 14.29 -14.12 25.76
C SER A 253 15.05 -13.43 24.62
N PHE A 254 14.97 -12.10 24.58
CA PHE A 254 15.75 -11.34 23.60
C PHE A 254 17.28 -11.44 23.79
N PRO A 255 17.84 -11.60 25.02
CA PRO A 255 19.27 -11.87 25.20
C PRO A 255 19.77 -13.09 24.42
N ASP A 256 18.97 -14.17 24.30
CA ASP A 256 19.38 -15.36 23.51
C ASP A 256 19.48 -15.04 22.01
N ALA A 257 18.63 -14.14 21.49
CA ALA A 257 18.75 -13.66 20.11
C ALA A 257 20.04 -12.86 19.91
N LEU A 258 20.42 -12.00 20.86
CA LEU A 258 21.69 -11.28 20.83
C LEU A 258 22.87 -12.24 20.89
N GLN A 259 22.83 -13.27 21.75
CA GLN A 259 23.90 -14.27 21.82
C GLN A 259 24.01 -15.13 20.53
N LYS A 260 22.89 -15.53 19.90
CA LYS A 260 22.93 -16.17 18.56
C LYS A 260 23.57 -15.24 17.52
N LEU A 261 23.17 -13.97 17.46
CA LEU A 261 23.77 -12.95 16.57
C LEU A 261 25.28 -12.81 16.80
N TYR A 262 25.71 -12.69 18.05
CA TYR A 262 27.11 -12.49 18.45
C TYR A 262 28.04 -13.65 18.12
N ARG A 263 27.50 -14.86 17.98
CA ARG A 263 28.23 -16.08 17.64
C ARG A 263 28.18 -16.44 16.15
N GLY A 264 27.28 -15.81 15.38
CA GLY A 264 27.02 -16.20 13.99
C GLY A 264 26.02 -17.36 13.83
N GLU A 265 25.23 -17.68 14.87
CA GLU A 265 24.19 -18.72 14.84
C GLU A 265 22.91 -18.22 14.11
N PHE A 266 23.08 -17.65 12.92
CA PHE A 266 22.00 -17.04 12.13
C PHE A 266 22.37 -16.97 10.65
N ARG A 267 21.38 -16.71 9.79
CA ARG A 267 21.62 -16.30 8.40
C ARG A 267 21.04 -14.93 8.09
N TRP A 268 21.73 -14.20 7.23
CA TRP A 268 21.14 -13.06 6.52
C TRP A 268 20.12 -13.56 5.49
N GLN A 269 19.05 -12.79 5.31
CA GLN A 269 18.01 -12.98 4.31
C GLN A 269 17.76 -11.66 3.59
N TRP A 270 17.93 -11.65 2.26
CA TRP A 270 17.73 -10.47 1.42
C TRP A 270 16.34 -10.48 0.80
N ARG A 271 15.39 -9.83 1.46
CA ARG A 271 13.99 -9.77 1.04
C ARG A 271 13.86 -8.81 -0.13
N GLN A 272 13.47 -9.31 -1.28
CA GLN A 272 13.28 -8.51 -2.49
C GLN A 272 12.18 -7.46 -2.25
N ARG A 273 12.35 -6.28 -2.86
CA ARG A 273 11.39 -5.18 -2.78
C ARG A 273 11.04 -4.68 -4.18
N ILE A 274 9.81 -4.20 -4.32
CA ILE A 274 9.33 -3.58 -5.56
C ILE A 274 9.81 -2.13 -5.61
N ARG A 275 10.48 -1.79 -6.72
CA ARG A 275 10.81 -0.44 -7.16
C ARG A 275 9.68 0.14 -8.00
N LEU A 276 9.43 1.43 -7.84
CA LEU A 276 8.36 2.15 -8.52
C LEU A 276 8.89 3.41 -9.19
N TYR A 277 8.56 3.57 -10.47
CA TYR A 277 8.70 4.83 -11.20
C TYR A 277 7.31 5.33 -11.60
N LEU A 278 7.11 6.65 -11.56
CA LEU A 278 5.85 7.33 -11.88
C LEU A 278 6.11 8.40 -12.94
N GLU A 279 5.31 8.43 -14.01
CA GLU A 279 5.44 9.37 -15.12
C GLU A 279 4.06 9.78 -15.70
N GLY A 280 4.05 10.76 -16.61
CA GLY A 280 2.85 11.13 -17.37
C GLY A 280 2.15 12.40 -16.85
N THR A 281 0.88 12.55 -17.20
CA THR A 281 0.16 13.82 -17.03
C THR A 281 -0.55 13.94 -15.69
N GLY A 282 -0.28 15.03 -14.96
CA GLY A 282 -1.03 15.36 -13.73
C GLY A 282 -0.68 14.50 -12.51
N ILE A 283 0.41 13.74 -12.57
CA ILE A 283 0.91 12.96 -11.43
C ILE A 283 1.38 13.84 -10.28
N ASN A 284 1.34 13.30 -9.06
CA ASN A 284 1.95 13.88 -7.88
C ASN A 284 2.88 12.83 -7.23
N PRO A 285 4.22 13.01 -7.26
CA PRO A 285 5.16 12.08 -6.64
C PRO A 285 5.27 12.24 -5.10
N VAL A 286 4.61 13.23 -4.50
CA VAL A 286 4.63 13.44 -3.04
C VAL A 286 3.83 12.33 -2.33
N PRO A 287 4.44 11.57 -1.39
CA PRO A 287 3.76 10.50 -0.66
C PRO A 287 2.80 11.02 0.42
N VAL A 288 1.65 10.37 0.56
CA VAL A 288 0.71 10.57 1.69
C VAL A 288 0.81 9.37 2.66
N ASP A 289 1.13 9.60 3.94
CA ASP A 289 1.08 8.58 5.00
C ASP A 289 -0.37 8.33 5.44
N LEU A 290 -0.82 7.07 5.34
CA LEU A 290 -2.18 6.67 5.66
C LEU A 290 -2.41 6.37 7.16
N HIS A 291 -1.35 6.03 7.91
CA HIS A 291 -1.45 5.56 9.30
C HIS A 291 -1.67 6.70 10.30
N GLU A 292 -0.96 7.82 10.12
CA GLU A 292 -1.04 8.99 11.01
C GLU A 292 -2.47 9.53 11.15
N GLN A 293 -3.24 9.45 10.07
CA GLN A 293 -4.41 10.33 9.91
C GLN A 293 -5.76 9.58 9.99
N GLN A 294 -5.80 8.24 9.78
CA GLN A 294 -7.05 7.44 9.65
C GLN A 294 -8.15 8.20 8.89
N LEU A 295 -7.79 8.64 7.68
CA LEU A 295 -8.52 9.63 6.90
C LEU A 295 -9.93 9.15 6.58
N SER A 296 -10.93 10.01 6.76
CA SER A 296 -12.17 9.86 5.98
C SER A 296 -11.84 10.08 4.50
N GLN A 297 -12.64 9.53 3.59
CA GLN A 297 -12.37 9.65 2.15
C GLN A 297 -12.22 11.12 1.71
N GLU A 298 -13.01 12.04 2.28
CA GLU A 298 -12.86 13.48 2.02
C GLU A 298 -11.49 14.02 2.43
N GLN A 299 -10.94 13.56 3.55
CA GLN A 299 -9.63 14.00 4.02
C GLN A 299 -8.49 13.40 3.19
N HIS A 300 -8.62 12.14 2.71
CA HIS A 300 -7.65 11.52 1.79
C HIS A 300 -7.63 12.21 0.43
N SER A 301 -8.81 12.44 -0.17
CA SER A 301 -8.92 13.25 -1.39
C SER A 301 -8.39 14.67 -1.18
N ARG A 302 -8.60 15.29 0.00
CA ARG A 302 -8.01 16.61 0.33
C ARG A 302 -6.50 16.57 0.54
N ALA A 303 -5.90 15.49 1.03
CA ALA A 303 -4.45 15.37 1.18
C ALA A 303 -3.76 15.44 -0.19
N HIS A 304 -4.24 14.63 -1.15
CA HIS A 304 -3.75 14.66 -2.54
C HIS A 304 -4.02 16.01 -3.24
N VAL A 305 -5.20 16.61 -3.03
CA VAL A 305 -5.54 17.92 -3.62
C VAL A 305 -4.73 19.07 -3.02
N ASN A 306 -4.47 19.07 -1.71
CA ASN A 306 -3.68 20.12 -1.05
C ASN A 306 -2.22 20.11 -1.51
N GLY A 307 -1.65 18.93 -1.81
CA GLY A 307 -0.32 18.81 -2.40
C GLY A 307 -0.16 19.54 -3.74
N ARG A 308 -1.26 19.77 -4.48
CA ARG A 308 -1.25 20.47 -5.77
C ARG A 308 -1.09 22.00 -5.66
N PHE A 309 -0.99 22.55 -4.45
CA PHE A 309 -0.77 23.98 -4.22
C PHE A 309 0.71 24.35 -3.98
N GLN A 310 1.62 23.39 -4.02
CA GLN A 310 3.06 23.66 -4.07
C GLN A 310 3.63 23.21 -5.44
N ASP A 311 4.19 24.21 -6.13
CA ASP A 311 4.91 24.14 -7.40
C ASP A 311 4.20 23.59 -8.65
N HIS A 312 4.91 23.68 -9.77
CA HIS A 312 4.33 23.92 -11.09
C HIS A 312 3.74 22.68 -11.78
N LYS A 313 2.84 22.95 -12.74
CA LYS A 313 2.36 21.99 -13.75
C LYS A 313 3.46 21.63 -14.77
N SER A 314 4.59 21.09 -14.31
CA SER A 314 5.56 20.44 -15.19
C SER A 314 4.98 19.11 -15.69
N GLN A 315 5.07 18.87 -17.00
CA GLN A 315 4.90 17.51 -17.53
C GLN A 315 6.15 16.72 -17.16
N ILE A 316 6.03 15.81 -16.18
CA ILE A 316 7.10 14.89 -15.82
C ILE A 316 7.23 13.89 -16.97
N SER A 317 8.16 14.21 -17.88
CA SER A 317 8.38 13.53 -19.16
C SER A 317 9.39 12.39 -19.07
N GLU A 318 10.00 12.19 -17.90
CA GLU A 318 10.91 11.09 -17.59
C GLU A 318 10.38 10.30 -16.36
N PRO A 319 10.63 8.97 -16.28
CA PRO A 319 10.25 8.15 -15.14
C PRO A 319 10.80 8.65 -13.80
N HIS A 320 9.95 9.25 -12.95
CA HIS A 320 10.35 9.71 -11.63
C HIS A 320 10.39 8.54 -10.63
N LEU A 321 11.59 8.19 -10.16
CA LEU A 321 11.80 7.15 -9.15
C LEU A 321 11.23 7.56 -7.80
N LEU A 322 10.20 6.85 -7.32
CA LEU A 322 9.58 7.15 -6.04
C LEU A 322 10.54 6.86 -4.86
N PRO A 323 10.44 7.59 -3.74
CA PRO A 323 11.34 7.45 -2.59
C PRO A 323 11.11 6.18 -1.75
N VAL A 324 10.08 5.39 -2.06
CA VAL A 324 9.69 4.19 -1.31
C VAL A 324 10.02 2.89 -2.04
N ARG A 325 10.15 1.79 -1.30
CA ARG A 325 10.28 0.42 -1.82
C ARG A 325 9.30 -0.47 -1.08
N SER A 326 8.39 -1.12 -1.81
CA SER A 326 7.40 -2.02 -1.19
C SER A 326 8.07 -3.33 -0.79
N LEU A 327 7.96 -3.69 0.49
CA LEU A 327 8.38 -4.99 1.02
C LEU A 327 7.28 -6.05 0.83
N ASN A 328 6.00 -5.70 0.98
CA ASN A 328 4.89 -6.63 0.82
C ASN A 328 4.26 -6.48 -0.57
N GLU A 329 3.47 -5.45 -0.76
CA GLU A 329 2.62 -5.29 -1.94
C GLU A 329 2.31 -3.84 -2.32
N VAL A 330 2.09 -3.65 -3.62
CA VAL A 330 1.58 -2.44 -4.24
C VAL A 330 0.17 -2.72 -4.75
N PHE A 331 -0.77 -1.84 -4.44
CA PHE A 331 -2.15 -1.93 -4.90
C PHE A 331 -2.56 -0.68 -5.67
N ILE A 332 -3.27 -0.87 -6.79
CA ILE A 332 -3.73 0.22 -7.67
C ILE A 332 -5.22 0.06 -7.97
N GLY A 333 -6.00 1.12 -7.75
CA GLY A 333 -7.43 1.15 -8.09
C GLY A 333 -8.13 2.47 -7.76
N GLU A 334 -9.36 2.65 -8.27
CA GLU A 334 -10.27 3.74 -7.88
C GLU A 334 -10.55 3.71 -6.38
N SER A 335 -10.43 4.85 -5.71
CA SER A 335 -10.66 4.98 -4.26
C SER A 335 -12.14 4.87 -3.87
N LEU A 336 -13.05 4.91 -4.85
CA LEU A 336 -14.50 4.86 -4.66
C LEU A 336 -15.17 3.91 -5.66
N ALA A 337 -15.63 2.75 -5.17
CA ALA A 337 -16.39 1.78 -5.96
C ALA A 337 -17.71 2.35 -6.56
N SER A 338 -18.27 3.40 -5.95
CA SER A 338 -19.43 4.12 -6.45
C SER A 338 -19.35 5.61 -6.07
N ARG A 339 -19.80 6.49 -6.97
CA ARG A 339 -19.96 7.93 -6.70
C ARG A 339 -21.44 8.30 -6.57
N VAL A 340 -21.81 8.91 -5.44
CA VAL A 340 -23.11 9.58 -5.29
C VAL A 340 -23.03 10.92 -6.03
N ASN A 341 -23.70 11.01 -7.19
CA ASN A 341 -23.84 12.27 -7.91
C ASN A 341 -24.71 13.25 -7.11
N TYR A 342 -24.06 14.17 -6.38
CA TYR A 342 -24.73 15.34 -5.81
C TYR A 342 -25.38 16.16 -6.93
N LYS A 343 -26.50 16.82 -6.61
CA LYS A 343 -27.42 17.39 -7.62
C LYS A 343 -26.75 18.50 -8.45
N SER A 344 -26.27 18.18 -9.64
CA SER A 344 -26.09 19.17 -10.70
C SER A 344 -27.48 19.66 -11.15
N CYS A 345 -27.65 20.97 -11.30
CA CYS A 345 -28.94 21.61 -11.55
C CYS A 345 -29.40 21.54 -13.02
N LYS A 346 -29.35 20.34 -13.63
CA LYS A 346 -29.95 20.05 -14.94
C LYS A 346 -30.62 18.65 -14.94
N PRO A 347 -31.92 18.53 -15.22
CA PRO A 347 -32.64 17.25 -15.19
C PRO A 347 -32.50 16.47 -16.49
N SER A 348 -31.31 15.93 -16.78
CA SER A 348 -31.13 14.87 -17.79
C SER A 348 -29.87 14.05 -17.48
N PHE A 349 -29.94 12.73 -17.70
CA PHE A 349 -28.87 11.75 -17.48
C PHE A 349 -28.17 11.76 -16.10
N LYS A 350 -28.91 11.31 -15.07
CA LYS A 350 -28.27 10.73 -13.87
C LYS A 350 -27.76 9.31 -14.20
N PHE A 351 -26.47 9.16 -14.47
CA PHE A 351 -25.84 7.83 -14.53
C PHE A 351 -24.98 7.59 -13.29
N SER A 352 -25.42 6.68 -12.42
CA SER A 352 -24.67 6.26 -11.23
C SER A 352 -23.72 5.13 -11.61
N LEU A 353 -22.60 5.45 -12.28
CA LEU A 353 -21.62 4.43 -12.64
C LEU A 353 -20.95 3.86 -11.38
N HIS A 354 -21.01 2.54 -11.24
CA HIS A 354 -20.00 1.79 -10.49
C HIS A 354 -18.65 2.00 -11.17
N ARG A 355 -17.65 2.43 -10.40
CA ARG A 355 -16.27 2.61 -10.88
C ARG A 355 -15.42 1.43 -10.48
N ALA A 356 -15.52 0.37 -11.28
CA ALA A 356 -14.42 -0.57 -11.42
C ALA A 356 -13.26 0.14 -12.15
N SER A 357 -12.09 0.10 -11.54
CA SER A 357 -10.80 0.60 -12.03
C SER A 357 -10.57 0.20 -13.49
N TYR A 358 -10.32 1.19 -14.36
CA TYR A 358 -9.96 1.00 -15.77
C TYR A 358 -8.51 1.43 -15.97
N TYR A 359 -7.72 0.58 -16.60
CA TYR A 359 -6.32 0.83 -16.93
C TYR A 359 -5.90 0.01 -18.16
N GLU A 360 -4.76 0.37 -18.73
CA GLU A 360 -4.01 -0.49 -19.66
C GLU A 360 -2.84 -1.12 -18.88
N ILE A 361 -2.56 -2.40 -19.08
CA ILE A 361 -1.48 -3.14 -18.41
C ILE A 361 -0.58 -3.82 -19.44
N SER A 362 0.74 -3.77 -19.22
CA SER A 362 1.76 -4.57 -19.92
C SER A 362 2.56 -5.34 -18.87
N VAL A 363 2.94 -6.57 -19.19
CA VAL A 363 3.69 -7.49 -18.31
C VAL A 363 4.92 -7.96 -19.07
N ASP A 364 6.10 -7.85 -18.45
CA ASP A 364 7.41 -8.21 -19.01
C ASP A 364 7.63 -7.71 -20.45
N ASP A 365 7.30 -6.43 -20.68
CA ASP A 365 7.37 -5.73 -21.97
C ASP A 365 6.51 -6.34 -23.11
N GLY A 366 5.53 -7.18 -22.74
CA GLY A 366 4.49 -7.69 -23.63
C GLY A 366 3.44 -6.63 -24.05
N PRO A 367 2.42 -7.03 -24.83
CA PRO A 367 1.40 -6.13 -25.36
C PRO A 367 0.59 -5.45 -24.26
N TRP A 368 0.09 -4.26 -24.55
CA TRP A 368 -0.78 -3.50 -23.65
C TRP A 368 -2.24 -4.00 -23.73
N GLU A 369 -2.72 -4.66 -22.69
CA GLU A 369 -4.11 -5.13 -22.55
C GLU A 369 -4.98 -4.10 -21.84
N LYS A 370 -6.22 -3.92 -22.29
CA LYS A 370 -7.22 -3.07 -21.62
C LYS A 370 -7.94 -3.85 -20.53
N GLN A 371 -7.70 -3.48 -19.28
CA GLN A 371 -8.27 -4.16 -18.12
C GLN A 371 -9.29 -3.28 -17.39
N LYS A 372 -10.42 -3.87 -17.03
CA LYS A 372 -11.38 -3.28 -16.08
C LYS A 372 -11.63 -4.26 -14.92
N SER A 373 -11.52 -3.78 -13.68
CA SER A 373 -11.38 -4.64 -12.49
C SER A 373 -11.68 -3.88 -11.20
N SER A 374 -11.81 -4.56 -10.06
CA SER A 374 -11.80 -3.90 -8.74
C SER A 374 -10.43 -3.30 -8.39
N GLY A 375 -9.36 -3.71 -9.06
CA GLY A 375 -8.01 -3.17 -8.91
C GLY A 375 -6.94 -4.19 -9.31
N LEU A 376 -5.68 -3.82 -9.08
CA LEU A 376 -4.51 -4.69 -9.26
C LEU A 376 -3.72 -4.76 -7.96
N ASN A 377 -3.34 -5.97 -7.54
CA ASN A 377 -2.37 -6.20 -6.47
C ASN A 377 -1.09 -6.80 -7.07
N ILE A 378 0.08 -6.30 -6.67
CA ILE A 378 1.38 -6.83 -7.05
C ILE A 378 2.22 -7.01 -5.78
N CYS A 379 2.67 -8.22 -5.50
CA CYS A 379 3.39 -8.55 -4.26
C CYS A 379 4.78 -9.13 -4.51
N THR A 380 5.63 -9.09 -3.48
CA THR A 380 6.91 -9.82 -3.39
C THR A 380 6.70 -11.22 -2.79
N GLY A 381 7.74 -12.05 -2.71
CA GLY A 381 7.70 -13.30 -1.93
C GLY A 381 7.56 -13.08 -0.41
N THR A 382 7.75 -11.85 0.08
CA THR A 382 7.38 -11.47 1.45
C THR A 382 5.88 -11.17 1.54
N GLY A 383 5.34 -10.38 0.61
CA GLY A 383 3.91 -10.09 0.49
C GLY A 383 3.05 -11.30 0.11
N SER A 384 3.65 -12.37 -0.39
CA SER A 384 2.94 -13.62 -0.71
C SER A 384 2.25 -14.26 0.49
N LYS A 385 2.60 -13.86 1.73
CA LYS A 385 1.95 -14.28 2.99
C LYS A 385 0.94 -13.25 3.54
N ALA A 386 0.88 -12.05 2.95
CA ALA A 386 0.17 -10.89 3.47
C ALA A 386 -1.23 -10.74 2.85
N TRP A 387 -1.60 -9.55 2.37
CA TRP A 387 -2.93 -9.33 1.79
C TRP A 387 -3.08 -10.10 0.47
N SER A 388 -2.02 -10.17 -0.34
CA SER A 388 -2.00 -10.91 -1.62
C SER A 388 -2.42 -12.38 -1.49
N PHE A 389 -1.98 -13.07 -0.43
CA PHE A 389 -2.43 -14.44 -0.09
C PHE A 389 -3.95 -14.50 0.06
N ASN A 390 -4.48 -13.59 0.87
CA ASN A 390 -5.85 -13.61 1.35
C ASN A 390 -6.88 -13.26 0.26
N ILE A 391 -6.47 -12.59 -0.83
CA ILE A 391 -7.30 -12.33 -2.02
C ILE A 391 -7.14 -13.38 -3.14
N ASN A 392 -6.11 -14.23 -3.09
CA ASN A 392 -5.86 -15.27 -4.11
C ASN A 392 -6.19 -16.71 -3.65
N LYS A 393 -6.21 -16.95 -2.33
CA LYS A 393 -6.49 -18.26 -1.73
C LYS A 393 -7.89 -18.75 -2.04
N ILE A 394 -8.04 -20.07 -2.18
CA ILE A 394 -9.33 -20.74 -2.38
C ILE A 394 -9.80 -21.37 -1.06
N ALA A 395 -11.12 -21.48 -0.90
CA ALA A 395 -11.76 -22.20 0.19
C ALA A 395 -12.19 -23.60 -0.26
N ASN A 396 -12.25 -24.56 0.68
CA ASN A 396 -12.69 -25.93 0.42
C ASN A 396 -14.00 -26.00 -0.37
N GLN A 397 -14.98 -25.16 -0.02
CA GLN A 397 -16.28 -25.10 -0.71
C GLN A 397 -16.13 -24.89 -2.23
N ALA A 398 -15.32 -23.92 -2.66
CA ALA A 398 -15.14 -23.62 -4.09
C ALA A 398 -14.39 -24.75 -4.82
N VAL A 399 -13.49 -25.47 -4.12
CA VAL A 399 -12.84 -26.68 -4.67
C VAL A 399 -13.83 -27.84 -4.78
N GLU A 400 -14.69 -28.05 -3.78
CA GLU A 400 -15.74 -29.06 -3.75
C GLU A 400 -16.79 -28.82 -4.86
N GLU A 401 -17.21 -27.56 -5.06
CA GLU A 401 -18.09 -27.12 -6.15
C GLU A 401 -17.45 -27.42 -7.54
N ILE A 402 -16.20 -27.01 -7.75
CA ILE A 402 -15.48 -27.25 -9.03
C ILE A 402 -15.30 -28.75 -9.32
N LEU A 403 -14.89 -29.54 -8.32
CA LEU A 403 -14.68 -30.98 -8.50
C LEU A 403 -16.01 -31.74 -8.70
N THR A 404 -17.11 -31.26 -8.09
CA THR A 404 -18.45 -31.80 -8.32
C THR A 404 -18.91 -31.54 -9.76
N ILE A 405 -18.65 -30.35 -10.30
CA ILE A 405 -18.92 -30.04 -11.71
C ILE A 405 -18.04 -30.88 -12.64
N ALA A 406 -16.75 -31.02 -12.35
CA ALA A 406 -15.85 -31.87 -13.16
C ALA A 406 -16.35 -33.33 -13.24
N LYS A 407 -16.84 -33.88 -12.11
CA LYS A 407 -17.42 -35.22 -12.03
C LYS A 407 -18.72 -35.40 -12.85
N SER A 408 -19.40 -34.34 -13.25
CA SER A 408 -20.58 -34.45 -14.14
C SER A 408 -20.22 -34.55 -15.63
N TYR A 409 -18.94 -34.34 -15.99
CA TYR A 409 -18.46 -34.40 -17.38
C TYR A 409 -17.48 -35.55 -17.63
N ASP A 410 -16.74 -35.99 -16.61
CA ASP A 410 -15.76 -37.08 -16.74
C ASP A 410 -15.73 -37.98 -15.49
N THR A 411 -15.27 -39.22 -15.67
CA THR A 411 -15.26 -40.26 -14.64
C THR A 411 -14.06 -40.08 -13.71
N LEU A 412 -14.18 -39.12 -12.77
CA LEU A 412 -13.23 -38.98 -11.68
C LEU A 412 -13.30 -40.22 -10.76
N ASP A 413 -12.36 -41.15 -10.98
CA ASP A 413 -12.26 -42.46 -10.31
C ASP A 413 -12.25 -42.40 -8.77
N PRO A 414 -11.53 -41.45 -8.11
CA PRO A 414 -11.66 -41.27 -6.68
C PRO A 414 -13.04 -40.68 -6.33
N PRO A 415 -13.80 -41.24 -5.36
CA PRO A 415 -14.94 -40.54 -4.80
C PRO A 415 -14.49 -39.21 -4.20
N LEU A 416 -15.30 -38.15 -4.34
CA LEU A 416 -15.00 -36.82 -3.84
C LEU A 416 -14.99 -36.81 -2.32
N SER A 417 -13.82 -37.08 -1.74
CA SER A 417 -13.61 -37.10 -0.30
C SER A 417 -13.22 -35.73 0.23
N LYS A 418 -13.58 -35.44 1.48
CA LYS A 418 -13.15 -34.22 2.17
C LYS A 418 -11.62 -34.10 2.25
N GLU A 419 -10.93 -35.24 2.28
CA GLU A 419 -9.47 -35.30 2.23
C GLU A 419 -8.91 -34.86 0.87
N LEU A 420 -9.52 -35.28 -0.24
CA LEU A 420 -9.12 -34.84 -1.58
C LEU A 420 -9.34 -33.33 -1.74
N VAL A 421 -10.51 -32.82 -1.33
CA VAL A 421 -10.82 -31.38 -1.32
C VAL A 421 -9.78 -30.62 -0.50
N GLN A 422 -9.49 -31.05 0.73
CA GLN A 422 -8.51 -30.39 1.60
C GLN A 422 -7.08 -30.43 1.00
N LYS A 423 -6.66 -31.56 0.41
CA LYS A 423 -5.35 -31.68 -0.26
C LYS A 423 -5.24 -30.74 -1.45
N VAL A 424 -6.26 -30.64 -2.29
CA VAL A 424 -6.28 -29.72 -3.45
C VAL A 424 -6.29 -28.26 -3.00
N THR A 425 -7.13 -27.90 -2.02
CA THR A 425 -7.14 -26.55 -1.41
C THR A 425 -5.78 -26.16 -0.85
N ASN A 426 -5.16 -27.04 -0.04
CA ASN A 426 -3.85 -26.80 0.55
C ASN A 426 -2.79 -26.63 -0.54
N ARG A 427 -2.69 -27.58 -1.48
CA ARG A 427 -1.68 -27.56 -2.56
C ARG A 427 -1.79 -26.32 -3.45
N TYR A 428 -3.01 -25.87 -3.75
CA TYR A 428 -3.25 -24.63 -4.47
C TYR A 428 -2.84 -23.41 -3.62
N ASN A 429 -3.23 -23.34 -2.34
CA ASN A 429 -2.91 -22.20 -1.48
C ASN A 429 -1.40 -22.09 -1.21
N GLU A 430 -0.71 -23.22 -1.00
CA GLU A 430 0.75 -23.32 -0.94
C GLU A 430 1.42 -22.77 -2.21
N SER A 431 0.84 -22.98 -3.40
CA SER A 431 1.41 -22.51 -4.67
C SER A 431 1.38 -20.99 -4.84
N LEU A 432 0.65 -20.27 -3.98
CA LEU A 432 0.69 -18.81 -3.90
C LEU A 432 1.91 -18.30 -3.10
N LEU A 433 2.53 -19.16 -2.30
CA LEU A 433 3.70 -18.85 -1.48
C LEU A 433 4.98 -19.08 -2.29
N TYR A 434 5.93 -18.14 -2.20
CA TYR A 434 7.24 -18.25 -2.81
C TYR A 434 8.31 -17.58 -1.95
N SER A 435 9.59 -17.77 -2.24
CA SER A 435 10.66 -17.30 -1.37
C SER A 435 10.73 -15.76 -1.39
N PRO A 436 10.89 -15.09 -0.23
CA PRO A 436 11.08 -13.64 -0.18
C PRO A 436 12.39 -13.18 -0.84
N GLU A 437 13.29 -14.11 -1.17
CA GLU A 437 14.60 -13.84 -1.76
C GLU A 437 14.61 -14.01 -3.30
N GLU A 438 13.54 -14.54 -3.90
CA GLU A 438 13.39 -14.71 -5.36
C GLU A 438 13.12 -13.36 -6.07
N PRO A 439 13.92 -12.95 -7.07
CA PRO A 439 13.84 -11.64 -7.72
C PRO A 439 12.69 -11.55 -8.76
N LYS A 440 11.48 -11.91 -8.33
CA LYS A 440 10.24 -11.86 -9.11
C LYS A 440 9.12 -11.28 -8.24
N MET A 441 8.08 -10.80 -8.88
CA MET A 441 6.85 -10.37 -8.22
C MET A 441 5.65 -11.14 -8.79
N PHE A 442 4.56 -11.21 -8.03
CA PHE A 442 3.32 -11.86 -8.41
C PHE A 442 2.23 -10.81 -8.54
N PHE A 443 1.64 -10.69 -9.73
CA PHE A 443 0.51 -9.79 -9.98
C PHE A 443 -0.81 -10.54 -9.96
N SER A 444 -1.87 -9.90 -9.48
CA SER A 444 -3.25 -10.40 -9.53
C SER A 444 -4.26 -9.27 -9.76
N ILE A 445 -5.05 -9.42 -10.83
CA ILE A 445 -6.15 -8.55 -11.23
C ILE A 445 -7.38 -8.99 -10.46
N ARG A 446 -7.97 -8.10 -9.66
CA ARG A 446 -9.12 -8.41 -8.81
C ARG A 446 -10.45 -8.26 -9.55
N GLU A 447 -11.26 -9.31 -9.56
CA GLU A 447 -12.59 -9.34 -10.21
C GLU A 447 -12.58 -8.76 -11.65
N PRO A 448 -11.83 -9.37 -12.59
CA PRO A 448 -11.70 -8.87 -13.95
C PRO A 448 -13.03 -8.93 -14.72
N ILE A 449 -13.54 -7.76 -15.11
CA ILE A 449 -14.72 -7.64 -15.97
C ILE A 449 -14.34 -8.08 -17.38
N SER A 450 -14.91 -9.19 -17.83
CA SER A 450 -14.64 -9.77 -19.15
C SER A 450 -15.85 -9.58 -20.09
N ASN A 451 -15.64 -8.96 -21.25
CA ASN A 451 -16.64 -8.75 -22.31
C ASN A 451 -15.96 -8.41 -23.66
N ARG A 452 -16.72 -7.99 -24.68
CA ARG A 452 -16.19 -7.64 -26.03
C ARG A 452 -15.13 -6.52 -26.05
N VAL A 453 -15.03 -5.70 -24.99
CA VAL A 453 -14.10 -4.55 -24.90
C VAL A 453 -12.95 -4.81 -23.92
N PHE A 454 -13.16 -5.67 -22.93
CA PHE A 454 -12.18 -6.03 -21.91
C PHE A 454 -11.97 -7.54 -21.89
N SER A 455 -10.77 -7.98 -22.23
CA SER A 455 -10.39 -9.39 -22.23
C SER A 455 -9.03 -9.51 -21.57
N SER A 456 -8.98 -10.18 -20.42
CA SER A 456 -7.74 -10.48 -19.71
C SER A 456 -7.16 -11.79 -20.23
N SER A 457 -5.95 -11.79 -20.82
CA SER A 457 -5.30 -13.04 -21.22
C SER A 457 -4.82 -13.84 -20.00
N ARG A 458 -4.42 -13.13 -18.93
CA ARG A 458 -3.98 -13.67 -17.65
C ARG A 458 -4.47 -12.80 -16.50
N GLN A 459 -5.35 -13.35 -15.67
CA GLN A 459 -5.84 -12.69 -14.46
C GLN A 459 -4.74 -12.49 -13.40
N ARG A 460 -3.66 -13.28 -13.47
CA ARG A 460 -2.53 -13.27 -12.52
C ARG A 460 -1.32 -13.99 -13.11
N GLY A 461 -0.16 -13.79 -12.50
CA GLY A 461 1.07 -14.52 -12.84
C GLY A 461 2.29 -13.98 -12.10
N PHE A 462 3.43 -14.65 -12.31
CA PHE A 462 4.73 -14.07 -11.96
C PHE A 462 5.22 -13.16 -13.10
N ALA A 463 5.94 -12.11 -12.72
CA ALA A 463 6.58 -11.16 -13.63
C ALA A 463 7.87 -10.60 -13.02
N SER A 464 8.75 -10.05 -13.86
CA SER A 464 9.89 -9.22 -13.45
C SER A 464 9.59 -7.72 -13.57
N LYS A 465 8.70 -7.35 -14.50
CA LYS A 465 8.27 -5.97 -14.78
C LYS A 465 6.76 -5.93 -15.09
N VAL A 466 6.07 -4.93 -14.56
CA VAL A 466 4.67 -4.61 -14.87
C VAL A 466 4.55 -3.11 -15.10
N CYS A 467 4.00 -2.70 -16.24
CA CYS A 467 3.74 -1.31 -16.58
C CYS A 467 2.24 -1.08 -16.67
N ILE A 468 1.75 0.02 -16.09
CA ILE A 468 0.32 0.30 -15.96
C ILE A 468 0.08 1.75 -16.38
N ARG A 469 -0.89 1.98 -17.26
CA ARG A 469 -1.39 3.32 -17.60
C ARG A 469 -2.79 3.47 -17.05
N SER A 470 -2.96 4.40 -16.11
CA SER A 470 -4.26 4.67 -15.50
C SER A 470 -5.24 5.26 -16.53
N ARG A 471 -6.49 4.81 -16.45
CA ARG A 471 -7.69 5.41 -17.07
C ARG A 471 -8.76 5.70 -16.01
N CYS A 472 -8.33 5.82 -14.75
CA CYS A 472 -9.17 6.09 -13.59
C CYS A 472 -9.27 7.60 -13.31
N TRP A 473 -10.24 8.03 -12.52
CA TRP A 473 -10.49 9.45 -12.21
C TRP A 473 -10.29 9.83 -10.74
N ASP A 474 -10.26 8.84 -9.85
CA ASP A 474 -10.13 9.03 -8.39
C ASP A 474 -9.28 7.90 -7.79
N ALA A 475 -8.26 7.45 -8.51
CA ALA A 475 -7.45 6.30 -8.17
C ALA A 475 -6.15 6.67 -7.44
N CYS A 476 -5.70 5.72 -6.63
CA CYS A 476 -4.43 5.80 -5.93
C CYS A 476 -3.58 4.55 -6.14
N MET A 477 -2.27 4.73 -6.03
CA MET A 477 -1.30 3.66 -5.84
C MET A 477 -0.93 3.62 -4.35
N VAL A 478 -1.15 2.49 -3.69
CA VAL A 478 -0.88 2.27 -2.27
C VAL A 478 0.26 1.27 -2.11
N VAL A 479 1.24 1.62 -1.29
CA VAL A 479 2.47 0.88 -1.01
C VAL A 479 2.44 0.37 0.43
N ASP A 480 2.55 -0.96 0.60
CA ASP A 480 2.57 -1.67 1.89
C ASP A 480 1.43 -1.30 2.85
N GLY A 481 0.30 -0.83 2.31
CA GLY A 481 -0.84 -0.30 3.06
C GLY A 481 -0.59 1.04 3.79
N GLY A 482 0.64 1.56 3.77
CA GLY A 482 1.05 2.71 4.59
C GLY A 482 1.30 4.02 3.85
N THR A 483 1.59 3.97 2.55
CA THR A 483 1.89 5.16 1.74
C THR A 483 1.06 5.19 0.46
N SER A 484 0.53 6.37 0.08
CA SER A 484 -0.39 6.56 -1.04
C SER A 484 0.10 7.65 -2.00
N PHE A 485 -0.05 7.42 -3.30
CA PHE A 485 0.24 8.36 -4.39
C PHE A 485 -1.00 8.53 -5.29
N GLU A 486 -1.17 9.70 -5.90
CA GLU A 486 -2.24 9.95 -6.87
C GLU A 486 -1.97 9.20 -8.19
N PHE A 487 -2.97 8.48 -8.74
CA PHE A 487 -2.80 7.63 -9.92
C PHE A 487 -3.96 7.73 -10.92
N ASN A 488 -4.27 8.96 -11.35
CA ASN A 488 -5.39 9.29 -12.24
C ASN A 488 -5.04 9.22 -13.75
N ASP A 489 -6.03 9.37 -14.63
CA ASP A 489 -5.92 9.16 -16.09
C ASP A 489 -4.71 9.88 -16.71
N GLY A 490 -3.94 9.11 -17.48
CA GLY A 490 -2.67 9.56 -18.06
C GLY A 490 -1.44 9.40 -17.16
N ALA A 491 -1.60 9.05 -15.89
CA ALA A 491 -0.50 8.55 -15.06
C ALA A 491 -0.03 7.17 -15.53
N ILE A 492 1.28 6.94 -15.52
CA ILE A 492 1.89 5.64 -15.82
C ILE A 492 2.79 5.24 -14.65
N ALA A 493 2.67 3.99 -14.20
CA ALA A 493 3.56 3.37 -13.22
C ALA A 493 4.37 2.26 -13.90
N SER A 494 5.69 2.30 -13.70
CA SER A 494 6.59 1.21 -14.07
C SER A 494 7.10 0.54 -12.81
N ILE A 495 6.76 -0.75 -12.67
CA ILE A 495 6.86 -1.54 -11.44
C ILE A 495 7.79 -2.72 -11.71
N LEU A 496 8.84 -2.89 -10.91
CA LEU A 496 9.85 -3.94 -11.13
C LEU A 496 10.59 -4.33 -9.85
N ILE A 497 11.23 -5.49 -9.85
CA ILE A 497 12.21 -5.87 -8.82
C ILE A 497 13.61 -5.38 -9.22
N ASN A 498 14.38 -4.89 -8.26
CA ASN A 498 15.83 -4.69 -8.39
C ASN A 498 16.52 -5.26 -7.14
N THR A 499 17.52 -6.12 -7.34
CA THR A 499 18.22 -6.83 -6.24
C THR A 499 18.96 -5.90 -5.29
N GLU A 500 19.32 -4.68 -5.73
CA GLU A 500 19.99 -3.69 -4.90
C GLU A 500 19.02 -2.92 -4.00
N ASP A 501 17.71 -3.04 -4.20
CA ASP A 501 16.72 -2.57 -3.21
C ASP A 501 16.44 -3.61 -2.12
N ALA A 502 16.99 -4.84 -2.18
CA ALA A 502 16.61 -5.91 -1.27
C ALA A 502 16.92 -5.57 0.20
N LEU A 503 15.96 -5.80 1.10
CA LEU A 503 16.06 -5.50 2.52
C LEU A 503 16.83 -6.61 3.25
N CYS A 504 17.90 -6.26 3.96
CA CYS A 504 18.62 -7.19 4.82
C CYS A 504 17.84 -7.47 6.11
N THR A 505 17.52 -8.74 6.36
CA THR A 505 16.85 -9.21 7.57
C THR A 505 17.58 -10.41 8.17
N VAL A 506 17.37 -10.66 9.47
CA VAL A 506 17.92 -11.82 10.18
C VAL A 506 16.92 -12.97 10.17
N VAL A 507 17.41 -14.18 9.92
CA VAL A 507 16.70 -15.43 10.25
C VAL A 507 17.52 -16.16 11.31
N LEU A 508 16.94 -16.32 12.50
CA LEU A 508 17.43 -17.21 13.54
C LEU A 508 16.77 -18.58 13.33
N GLU A 509 17.58 -19.61 13.13
CA GLU A 509 17.09 -20.99 13.10
C GLU A 509 16.83 -21.48 14.55
N GLU A 510 15.94 -22.46 14.69
CA GLU A 510 15.42 -22.88 16.00
C GLU A 510 16.47 -23.59 16.86
#